data_AF-A0A934K8C0-F1
#
_entry.id   AF-A0A934K8C0-F1
#
_cell.length_a   1.000
_cell.length_b   1.000
_cell.length_c   1.000
_cell.angle_alpha   90.00
_cell.angle_beta   90.00
_cell.angle_gamma   90.00
#
_symmetry.space_group_name_H-M   'P 1'
#
loop_
_entity.id
_entity.type
_entity.pdbx_description
1 polymer ?
#
loop_
_entity_poly.entity_id
_entity_poly.type
_entity_poly.pdbx_seq_one_letter_code
_entity_poly.pdbx_strand_id
1 'polypeptide(L)'
;MEVDRDAHEVLEDHEHVEEAAESRNRLAHRAAVLVGALAALLAIATLLGNQASEEILLNQELATDAYNEYQADSIKQRIGNNDSALLDAQNLSQQAAAARKDAQTRGARLPGLLQKAQDYQHERDAAHATHRSYQLAEGAFQIGIVLVSIAIVARMALLAYVGGGLGAAGLLLLLNGPLQVLPLPGR
;
A
#
# COMPACT_ATOMS: atom_id res chain seq x y z
N MET A 1 -1.96 70.24 22.61
CA MET A 1 -3.00 69.25 22.27
C MET A 1 -2.47 68.14 21.34
N GLU A 2 -1.22 68.21 20.86
CA GLU A 2 -0.56 67.13 20.08
C GLU A 2 -0.04 65.96 20.94
N VAL A 3 0.51 66.22 22.13
CA VAL A 3 1.17 65.21 22.99
C VAL A 3 0.25 64.07 23.46
N ASP A 4 -1.06 64.32 23.56
CA ASP A 4 -2.05 63.30 23.96
C ASP A 4 -2.45 62.38 22.78
N ARG A 5 -2.26 62.86 21.54
CA ARG A 5 -2.56 62.12 20.31
C ARG A 5 -1.47 61.11 20.00
N ASP A 6 -0.22 61.49 20.18
CA ASP A 6 0.95 60.60 20.00
C ASP A 6 0.93 59.43 20.98
N ALA A 7 0.47 59.64 22.22
CA ALA A 7 0.34 58.57 23.21
C ALA A 7 -0.80 57.59 22.86
N HIS A 8 -1.91 58.08 22.32
CA HIS A 8 -3.04 57.25 21.92
C HIS A 8 -2.73 56.44 20.65
N GLU A 9 -2.04 57.04 19.67
CA GLU A 9 -1.63 56.38 18.43
C GLU A 9 -0.58 55.29 18.68
N VAL A 10 0.37 55.51 19.58
CA VAL A 10 1.33 54.48 20.02
C VAL A 10 0.65 53.33 20.78
N LEU A 11 -0.37 53.62 21.58
CA LEU A 11 -1.16 52.59 22.28
C LEU A 11 -2.00 51.75 21.30
N GLU A 12 -2.65 52.37 20.31
CA GLU A 12 -3.39 51.65 19.26
C GLU A 12 -2.46 50.76 18.41
N ASP A 13 -1.27 51.24 18.06
CA ASP A 13 -0.29 50.44 17.31
C ASP A 13 0.24 49.26 18.15
N HIS A 14 0.43 49.46 19.46
CA HIS A 14 0.78 48.37 20.38
C HIS A 14 -0.34 47.32 20.51
N GLU A 15 -1.59 47.75 20.60
CA GLU A 15 -2.75 46.86 20.71
C GLU A 15 -2.96 46.04 19.43
N HIS A 16 -2.83 46.66 18.25
CA HIS A 16 -2.88 45.95 16.96
C HIS A 16 -1.73 44.94 16.77
N VAL A 17 -0.54 45.25 17.27
CA VAL A 17 0.61 44.33 17.26
C VAL A 17 0.39 43.16 18.21
N GLU A 18 -0.23 43.38 19.37
CA GLU A 18 -0.55 42.32 20.35
C GLU A 18 -1.66 41.39 19.84
N GLU A 19 -2.76 41.92 19.30
CA GLU A 19 -3.84 41.12 18.71
C GLU A 19 -3.37 40.28 17.51
N ALA A 20 -2.51 40.85 16.66
CA ALA A 20 -1.86 40.13 15.56
C ALA A 20 -0.90 39.04 16.06
N ALA A 21 -0.23 39.25 17.20
CA ALA A 21 0.64 38.25 17.81
C ALA A 21 -0.14 37.10 18.46
N GLU A 22 -1.26 37.38 19.12
CA GLU A 22 -2.11 36.36 19.73
C GLU A 22 -2.81 35.49 18.68
N SER A 23 -3.41 36.12 17.66
CA SER A 23 -4.07 35.40 16.56
C SER A 23 -3.08 34.50 15.80
N ARG A 24 -1.83 34.95 15.65
CA ARG A 24 -0.71 34.15 15.11
C ARG A 24 -0.39 32.94 15.99
N ASN A 25 -0.32 33.11 17.31
CA ASN A 25 -0.03 32.01 18.23
C ASN A 25 -1.14 30.95 18.18
N ARG A 26 -2.40 31.38 18.15
CA ARG A 26 -3.58 30.48 18.05
C ARG A 26 -3.57 29.66 16.75
N LEU A 27 -3.26 30.28 15.61
CA LEU A 27 -3.15 29.58 14.32
C LEU A 27 -2.02 28.56 14.31
N ALA A 28 -0.83 28.94 14.78
CA ALA A 28 0.32 28.04 14.84
C ALA A 28 0.06 26.84 15.75
N HIS A 29 -0.56 27.07 16.91
CA HIS A 29 -0.89 26.00 17.86
C HIS A 29 -1.92 25.03 17.28
N ARG A 30 -2.99 25.52 16.64
CA ARG A 30 -4.00 24.68 15.97
C ARG A 30 -3.40 23.89 14.81
N ALA A 31 -2.57 24.52 13.99
CA ALA A 31 -1.89 23.86 12.88
C ALA A 31 -0.91 22.78 13.36
N ALA A 32 -0.19 23.02 14.46
CA ALA A 32 0.69 22.01 15.07
C ALA A 32 -0.09 20.79 15.58
N VAL A 33 -1.25 20.99 16.22
CA VAL A 33 -2.14 19.89 16.62
C VAL A 33 -2.64 19.11 15.40
N LEU A 34 -3.02 19.79 14.32
CA LEU A 34 -3.42 19.14 13.06
C LEU A 34 -2.28 18.31 12.46
N VAL A 35 -1.05 18.83 12.43
CA VAL A 35 0.12 18.05 11.97
C VAL A 35 0.31 16.80 12.81
N GLY A 36 0.22 16.90 14.14
CA GLY A 36 0.30 15.74 15.03
C GLY A 36 -0.78 14.70 14.75
N ALA A 37 -2.02 15.14 14.54
CA ALA A 37 -3.13 14.25 14.19
C ALA A 37 -2.92 13.56 12.83
N LEU A 38 -2.51 14.31 11.80
CA LEU A 38 -2.21 13.76 10.47
C LEU A 38 -1.03 12.79 10.52
N ALA A 39 -0.01 13.06 11.34
CA ALA A 39 1.13 12.17 11.51
C ALA A 39 0.75 10.85 12.20
N ALA A 40 -0.16 10.89 13.19
CA ALA A 40 -0.70 9.68 13.80
C ALA A 40 -1.49 8.83 12.78
N LEU A 41 -2.31 9.47 11.93
CA LEU A 41 -3.02 8.79 10.85
C LEU A 41 -2.08 8.24 9.78
N LEU A 42 -1.03 8.98 9.43
CA LEU A 42 0.03 8.54 8.53
C LEU A 42 0.69 7.26 9.06
N ALA A 43 1.04 7.21 10.35
CA ALA A 43 1.65 6.03 10.96
C ALA A 43 0.73 4.79 10.88
N ILE A 44 -0.58 4.97 11.07
CA ILE A 44 -1.56 3.89 10.89
C ILE A 44 -1.63 3.46 9.43
N ALA A 45 -1.72 4.41 8.48
CA ALA A 45 -1.75 4.11 7.05
C ALA A 45 -0.51 3.34 6.58
N THR A 46 0.68 3.73 7.04
CA THR A 46 1.93 3.03 6.74
C THR A 46 1.93 1.62 7.32
N LEU A 47 1.45 1.42 8.56
CA LEU A 47 1.37 0.09 9.16
C LEU A 47 0.44 -0.85 8.37
N LEU A 48 -0.75 -0.38 8.01
CA LEU A 48 -1.71 -1.15 7.22
C LEU A 48 -1.20 -1.41 5.80
N GLY A 49 -0.56 -0.40 5.19
CA GLY A 49 0.09 -0.52 3.89
C GLY A 49 1.16 -1.61 3.89
N ASN A 50 2.02 -1.63 4.91
CA ASN A 50 3.08 -2.62 5.05
C ASN A 50 2.54 -4.05 5.24
N GLN A 51 1.50 -4.24 6.06
CA GLN A 51 0.89 -5.56 6.20
C GLN A 51 0.33 -6.09 4.87
N ALA A 52 -0.33 -5.23 4.08
CA ALA A 52 -0.81 -5.60 2.76
C ALA A 52 0.35 -5.92 1.78
N SER A 53 1.47 -5.19 1.85
CA SER A 53 2.68 -5.51 1.07
C SER A 53 3.25 -6.88 1.41
N GLU A 54 3.30 -7.22 2.70
CA GLU A 54 3.81 -8.52 3.15
C GLU A 54 2.94 -9.66 2.64
N GLU A 55 1.62 -9.51 2.70
CA GLU A 55 0.67 -10.52 2.19
C GLU A 55 0.78 -10.71 0.67
N ILE A 56 0.91 -9.61 -0.08
CA ILE A 56 1.20 -9.64 -1.52
C ILE A 56 2.48 -10.43 -1.81
N LEU A 57 3.55 -10.13 -1.07
CA LEU A 57 4.86 -10.76 -1.28
C LEU A 57 4.80 -12.26 -0.95
N LEU A 58 4.13 -12.62 0.15
CA LEU A 58 3.90 -14.01 0.53
C LEU A 58 3.13 -14.77 -0.56
N ASN A 59 2.02 -14.21 -1.05
CA ASN A 59 1.22 -14.86 -2.10
C ASN A 59 1.96 -14.94 -3.43
N GLN A 60 2.80 -13.95 -3.75
CA GLN A 60 3.71 -13.99 -4.90
C GLN A 60 4.75 -15.11 -4.76
N GLU A 61 5.32 -15.29 -3.57
CA GLU A 61 6.31 -16.34 -3.28
C GLU A 61 5.65 -17.73 -3.40
N LEU A 62 4.49 -17.92 -2.77
CA LEU A 62 3.72 -19.17 -2.85
C LEU A 62 3.31 -19.52 -4.30
N ALA A 63 2.89 -18.53 -5.09
CA ALA A 63 2.60 -18.73 -6.51
C ALA A 63 3.86 -19.15 -7.29
N THR A 64 5.00 -18.50 -7.00
CA THR A 64 6.28 -18.80 -7.64
C THR A 64 6.74 -20.21 -7.30
N ASP A 65 6.64 -20.62 -6.04
CA ASP A 65 6.96 -21.97 -5.58
C ASP A 65 6.06 -23.02 -6.23
N ALA A 66 4.76 -22.77 -6.34
CA ALA A 66 3.83 -23.66 -7.03
C ALA A 66 4.18 -23.81 -8.52
N TYR A 67 4.58 -22.73 -9.19
CA TYR A 67 5.08 -22.81 -10.57
C TYR A 67 6.41 -23.55 -10.68
N ASN A 68 7.31 -23.40 -9.72
CA ASN A 68 8.57 -24.12 -9.69
C ASN A 68 8.32 -25.63 -9.51
N GLU A 69 7.40 -26.01 -8.62
CA GLU A 69 6.99 -27.39 -8.42
C GLU A 69 6.35 -27.96 -9.69
N TYR A 70 5.42 -27.23 -10.30
CA TYR A 70 4.81 -27.61 -11.58
C TYR A 70 5.87 -27.83 -12.68
N GLN A 71 6.82 -26.90 -12.83
CA GLN A 71 7.88 -27.01 -13.82
C GLN A 71 8.78 -28.22 -13.55
N ALA A 72 9.20 -28.41 -12.30
CA ALA A 72 10.04 -29.55 -11.92
C ALA A 72 9.34 -30.88 -12.19
N ASP A 73 8.08 -31.03 -11.81
CA ASP A 73 7.32 -32.26 -12.02
C ASP A 73 6.98 -32.50 -13.49
N SER A 74 6.75 -31.44 -14.27
CA SER A 74 6.57 -31.56 -15.72
C SER A 74 7.84 -32.04 -16.43
N ILE A 75 9.03 -31.58 -16.00
CA ILE A 75 10.32 -32.04 -16.52
C ILE A 75 10.55 -33.50 -16.12
N LYS A 76 10.34 -33.85 -14.85
CA LYS A 76 10.47 -35.24 -14.35
C LYS A 76 9.49 -36.19 -15.04
N GLN A 77 8.28 -35.74 -15.36
CA GLN A 77 7.32 -36.52 -16.15
C GLN A 77 7.87 -36.79 -17.56
N ARG A 78 8.43 -35.78 -18.23
CA ARG A 78 9.03 -35.93 -19.56
C ARG A 78 10.25 -36.86 -19.52
N ILE A 79 11.11 -36.72 -18.52
CA ILE A 79 12.25 -37.63 -18.30
C ILE A 79 11.75 -39.06 -18.09
N GLY A 80 10.80 -39.29 -17.18
CA GLY A 80 10.26 -40.63 -16.93
C GLY A 80 9.59 -41.26 -18.15
N ASN A 81 8.91 -40.46 -18.98
CA ASN A 81 8.36 -40.91 -20.25
C ASN A 81 9.48 -41.33 -21.23
N ASN A 82 10.53 -40.52 -21.36
CA ASN A 82 11.69 -40.84 -22.21
C ASN A 82 12.43 -42.08 -21.72
N ASP A 83 12.71 -42.18 -20.41
CA ASP A 83 13.36 -43.34 -19.79
C ASP A 83 12.54 -44.61 -20.03
N SER A 84 11.23 -44.54 -19.89
CA SER A 84 10.37 -45.70 -20.17
C SER A 84 10.45 -46.18 -21.61
N ALA A 85 10.57 -45.25 -22.58
CA ALA A 85 10.73 -45.59 -23.99
C ALA A 85 12.10 -46.22 -24.27
N LEU A 86 13.16 -45.72 -23.65
CA LEU A 86 14.51 -46.28 -23.74
C LEU A 86 14.62 -47.66 -23.11
N LEU A 87 13.97 -47.88 -21.96
CA LEU A 87 13.96 -49.17 -21.26
C LEU A 87 13.15 -50.22 -22.02
N ASP A 88 12.03 -49.83 -22.64
CA ASP A 88 11.27 -50.72 -23.53
C ASP A 88 12.09 -51.11 -24.75
N ALA A 89 12.82 -50.18 -25.37
CA ALA A 89 13.71 -50.48 -26.49
C ALA A 89 14.85 -51.47 -26.13
N GLN A 90 15.20 -51.55 -24.84
CA GLN A 90 16.20 -52.49 -24.30
C GLN A 90 15.58 -53.81 -23.79
N ASN A 91 14.28 -54.04 -23.99
CA ASN A 91 13.54 -55.19 -23.47
C ASN A 91 13.46 -55.28 -21.93
N LEU A 92 13.62 -54.16 -21.21
CA LEU A 92 13.52 -54.06 -19.75
C LEU A 92 12.09 -53.67 -19.30
N SER A 93 11.11 -54.46 -19.71
CA SER A 93 9.67 -54.12 -19.61
C SER A 93 9.17 -53.83 -18.18
N GLN A 94 9.69 -54.51 -17.16
CA GLN A 94 9.31 -54.24 -15.77
C GLN A 94 9.78 -52.86 -15.29
N GLN A 95 11.00 -52.45 -15.65
CA GLN A 95 11.54 -51.14 -15.29
C GLN A 95 10.84 -50.02 -16.07
N ALA A 96 10.55 -50.26 -17.35
CA ALA A 96 9.78 -49.34 -18.18
C ALA A 96 8.36 -49.10 -17.62
N ALA A 97 7.69 -50.15 -17.14
CA ALA A 97 6.37 -50.03 -16.50
C ALA A 97 6.42 -49.20 -15.21
N ALA A 98 7.47 -49.37 -14.40
CA ALA A 98 7.68 -48.56 -13.20
C ALA A 98 7.90 -47.07 -13.55
N ALA A 99 8.75 -46.78 -14.53
CA ALA A 99 9.01 -45.42 -15.01
C ALA A 99 7.74 -44.73 -15.57
N ARG A 100 6.91 -45.46 -16.34
CA ARG A 100 5.61 -44.96 -16.82
C ARG A 100 4.65 -44.61 -15.71
N LYS A 101 4.55 -45.47 -14.70
CA LYS A 101 3.65 -45.25 -13.56
C LYS A 101 4.04 -44.01 -12.76
N ASP A 102 5.34 -43.83 -12.52
CA ASP A 102 5.88 -42.65 -11.86
C ASP A 102 5.61 -41.37 -12.68
N ALA A 103 5.87 -41.40 -13.99
CA ALA A 103 5.57 -40.29 -14.90
C ALA A 103 4.07 -39.93 -14.94
N GLN A 104 3.18 -40.93 -15.01
CA GLN A 104 1.73 -40.71 -14.93
C GLN A 104 1.29 -40.10 -13.61
N THR A 105 1.85 -40.57 -12.49
CA THR A 105 1.52 -40.05 -11.15
C THR A 105 1.93 -38.58 -11.00
N ARG A 106 3.06 -38.18 -11.58
CA ARG A 106 3.43 -36.76 -11.67
C ARG A 106 2.47 -36.00 -12.59
N GLY A 107 2.21 -36.52 -13.78
CA GLY A 107 1.25 -35.96 -14.75
C GLY A 107 -0.13 -35.65 -14.16
N ALA A 108 -0.65 -36.52 -13.30
CA ALA A 108 -1.93 -36.33 -12.63
C ALA A 108 -1.92 -35.19 -11.59
N ARG A 109 -0.76 -34.82 -11.04
CA ARG A 109 -0.61 -33.73 -10.06
C ARG A 109 -0.45 -32.34 -10.70
N LEU A 110 0.01 -32.28 -11.95
CA LEU A 110 0.25 -31.03 -12.68
C LEU A 110 -0.96 -30.07 -12.71
N PRO A 111 -2.20 -30.52 -13.00
CA PRO A 111 -3.35 -29.62 -13.02
C PRO A 111 -3.64 -28.99 -11.66
N GLY A 112 -3.48 -29.75 -10.57
CA GLY A 112 -3.69 -29.24 -9.21
C GLY A 112 -2.64 -28.22 -8.79
N LEU A 113 -1.38 -28.43 -9.17
CA LEU A 113 -0.31 -27.45 -8.94
C LEU A 113 -0.53 -26.16 -9.72
N LEU A 114 -0.97 -26.27 -10.97
CA LEU A 114 -1.28 -25.12 -11.81
C LEU A 114 -2.47 -24.32 -11.26
N GLN A 115 -3.52 -25.01 -10.83
CA GLN A 115 -4.68 -24.36 -10.20
C GLN A 115 -4.26 -23.63 -8.92
N LYS A 116 -3.50 -24.29 -8.04
CA LYS A 116 -3.00 -23.69 -6.80
C LYS A 116 -2.15 -22.43 -7.08
N ALA A 117 -1.30 -22.46 -8.11
CA ALA A 117 -0.51 -21.30 -8.52
C ALA A 117 -1.38 -20.14 -9.04
N GLN A 118 -2.51 -20.43 -9.68
CA GLN A 118 -3.47 -19.42 -10.15
C GLN A 118 -4.28 -18.83 -8.99
N ASP A 119 -4.68 -19.66 -8.02
CA ASP A 119 -5.42 -19.21 -6.84
C ASP A 119 -4.59 -18.18 -6.04
N TYR A 120 -3.31 -18.47 -5.78
CA TYR A 120 -2.40 -17.53 -5.11
C TYR A 120 -2.18 -16.24 -5.89
N GLN A 121 -2.18 -16.27 -7.23
CA GLN A 121 -2.12 -15.06 -8.03
C GLN A 121 -3.38 -14.22 -7.91
N HIS A 122 -4.55 -14.86 -7.87
CA HIS A 122 -5.81 -14.17 -7.73
C HIS A 122 -5.94 -13.50 -6.35
N GLU A 123 -5.51 -14.19 -5.29
CA GLU A 123 -5.43 -13.62 -3.93
C GLU A 123 -4.44 -12.46 -3.87
N ARG A 124 -3.26 -12.59 -4.50
CA ARG A 124 -2.28 -11.51 -4.64
C ARG A 124 -2.86 -10.29 -5.36
N ASP A 125 -3.56 -10.49 -6.46
CA ASP A 125 -4.13 -9.40 -7.26
C ASP A 125 -5.24 -8.66 -6.50
N ALA A 126 -6.04 -9.37 -5.72
CA ALA A 126 -7.01 -8.77 -4.80
C ALA A 126 -6.33 -7.92 -3.72
N ALA A 127 -5.26 -8.44 -3.10
CA ALA A 127 -4.49 -7.71 -2.09
C ALA A 127 -3.80 -6.46 -2.67
N HIS A 128 -3.30 -6.52 -3.92
CA HIS A 128 -2.74 -5.38 -4.64
C HIS A 128 -3.70 -4.20 -4.80
N ALA A 129 -4.99 -4.48 -5.05
CA ALA A 129 -5.99 -3.45 -5.20
C ALA A 129 -6.19 -2.67 -3.90
N THR A 130 -6.26 -3.37 -2.77
CA THR A 130 -6.37 -2.76 -1.44
C THR A 130 -5.10 -2.01 -1.07
N HIS A 131 -3.92 -2.58 -1.31
CA HIS A 131 -2.63 -1.95 -1.03
C HIS A 131 -2.46 -0.57 -1.70
N ARG A 132 -2.96 -0.41 -2.94
CA ARG A 132 -2.90 0.87 -3.67
C ARG A 132 -3.62 1.99 -2.92
N SER A 133 -4.74 1.70 -2.27
CA SER A 133 -5.51 2.71 -1.52
C SER A 133 -4.72 3.23 -0.31
N TYR A 134 -4.01 2.34 0.40
CA TYR A 134 -3.15 2.72 1.52
C TYR A 134 -1.98 3.58 1.09
N GLN A 135 -1.32 3.27 -0.04
CA GLN A 135 -0.25 4.13 -0.59
C GLN A 135 -0.76 5.53 -0.96
N LEU A 136 -1.96 5.62 -1.56
CA LEU A 136 -2.56 6.92 -1.88
C LEU A 136 -2.94 7.71 -0.63
N ALA A 137 -3.47 7.04 0.40
CA ALA A 137 -3.75 7.66 1.69
C ALA A 137 -2.47 8.18 2.37
N GLU A 138 -1.40 7.37 2.37
CA GLU A 138 -0.09 7.74 2.91
C GLU A 138 0.44 9.01 2.21
N GLY A 139 0.42 9.04 0.88
CA GLY A 139 0.83 10.21 0.10
C GLY A 139 -0.03 11.45 0.39
N ALA A 140 -1.35 11.29 0.52
CA ALA A 140 -2.25 12.39 0.87
C ALA A 140 -1.93 12.99 2.25
N PHE A 141 -1.64 12.14 3.25
CA PHE A 141 -1.22 12.61 4.58
C PHE A 141 0.11 13.33 4.55
N GLN A 142 1.12 12.81 3.82
CA GLN A 142 2.43 13.46 3.70
C GLN A 142 2.31 14.85 3.06
N ILE A 143 1.57 14.98 1.94
CA ILE A 143 1.34 16.28 1.29
C ILE A 143 0.55 17.21 2.22
N GLY A 144 -0.48 16.68 2.91
CA GLY A 144 -1.25 17.43 3.89
C GLY A 144 -0.38 18.02 5.00
N ILE A 145 0.49 17.21 5.61
CA ILE A 145 1.43 17.64 6.65
C ILE A 145 2.37 18.73 6.14
N VAL A 146 2.91 18.57 4.92
CA VAL A 146 3.81 19.57 4.31
C VAL A 146 3.06 20.89 4.09
N LEU A 147 1.84 20.87 3.56
CA LEU A 147 1.04 22.07 3.35
C LEU A 147 0.67 22.77 4.66
N VAL A 148 0.28 22.02 5.70
CA VAL A 148 0.00 22.61 7.03
C VAL A 148 1.28 23.21 7.63
N SER A 149 2.43 22.56 7.47
CA SER A 149 3.73 23.09 7.92
C SER A 149 4.10 24.38 7.18
N ILE A 150 3.92 24.43 5.86
CA ILE A 150 4.15 25.64 5.07
C ILE A 150 3.15 26.73 5.46
N ALA A 151 1.89 26.40 5.77
CA ALA A 151 0.88 27.36 6.21
C ALA A 151 1.31 28.13 7.47
N ILE A 152 1.98 27.46 8.42
CA ILE A 152 2.53 28.08 9.63
C ILE A 152 3.61 29.10 9.26
N VAL A 153 4.53 28.75 8.36
CA VAL A 153 5.64 29.62 7.95
C VAL A 153 5.16 30.78 7.07
N ALA A 154 4.34 30.49 6.07
CA ALA A 154 3.81 31.45 5.10
C ALA A 154 2.69 32.33 5.68
N ARG A 155 2.17 32.00 6.88
CA ARG A 155 1.07 32.70 7.55
C ARG A 155 -0.21 32.76 6.71
N MET A 156 -0.44 31.72 5.90
CA MET A 156 -1.59 31.63 5.00
C MET A 156 -2.55 30.54 5.49
N ALA A 157 -3.66 30.95 6.13
CA ALA A 157 -4.67 30.03 6.63
C ALA A 157 -5.29 29.14 5.52
N LEU A 158 -5.31 29.62 4.27
CA LEU A 158 -5.78 28.85 3.12
C LEU A 158 -5.01 27.54 2.95
N LEU A 159 -3.68 27.55 3.11
CA LEU A 159 -2.85 26.35 2.98
C LEU A 159 -3.16 25.34 4.10
N ALA A 160 -3.52 25.80 5.30
CA ALA A 160 -3.92 24.94 6.40
C ALA A 160 -5.25 24.23 6.11
N TYR A 161 -6.22 24.92 5.48
CA TYR A 161 -7.47 24.31 5.05
C TYR A 161 -7.27 23.31 3.91
N VAL A 162 -6.42 23.63 2.93
CA VAL A 162 -6.10 22.70 1.83
C VAL A 162 -5.39 21.46 2.38
N GLY A 163 -4.41 21.63 3.27
CA GLY A 163 -3.71 20.52 3.91
C GLY A 163 -4.62 19.68 4.80
N GLY A 164 -5.52 20.30 5.56
CA GLY A 164 -6.56 19.61 6.33
C GLY A 164 -7.55 18.85 5.45
N GLY A 165 -7.94 19.42 4.30
CA GLY A 165 -8.81 18.78 3.31
C GLY A 165 -8.15 17.55 2.66
N LEU A 166 -6.86 17.64 2.34
CA LEU A 166 -6.04 16.49 1.92
C LEU A 166 -5.97 15.41 3.00
N GLY A 167 -5.83 15.80 4.26
CA GLY A 167 -5.90 14.89 5.40
C GLY A 167 -7.25 14.18 5.51
N ALA A 168 -8.36 14.90 5.34
CA ALA A 168 -9.69 14.31 5.32
C ALA A 168 -9.88 13.34 4.14
N ALA A 169 -9.38 13.70 2.94
CA ALA A 169 -9.39 12.81 1.79
C ALA A 169 -8.53 11.55 2.03
N GLY A 170 -7.36 11.69 2.64
CA GLY A 170 -6.50 10.58 3.06
C GLY A 170 -7.19 9.66 4.07
N LEU A 171 -7.91 10.23 5.04
CA LEU A 171 -8.71 9.46 5.99
C LEU A 171 -9.85 8.70 5.31
N LEU A 172 -10.55 9.32 4.36
CA LEU A 172 -11.57 8.64 3.57
C LEU A 172 -10.97 7.48 2.75
N LEU A 173 -9.80 7.66 2.14
CA LEU A 173 -9.11 6.59 1.42
C LEU A 173 -8.66 5.46 2.35
N LEU A 174 -8.13 5.80 3.53
CA LEU A 174 -7.73 4.83 4.55
C LEU A 174 -8.91 3.99 5.05
N LEU A 175 -10.08 4.62 5.24
CA LEU A 175 -11.31 3.95 5.63
C LEU A 175 -11.95 3.16 4.49
N ASN A 176 -11.78 3.61 3.23
CA ASN A 176 -12.35 2.95 2.06
C ASN A 176 -11.48 1.79 1.55
N GLY A 177 -10.20 1.73 1.92
CA GLY A 177 -9.30 0.62 1.63
C GLY A 177 -9.84 -0.76 2.03
N PRO A 178 -10.31 -0.96 3.28
CA PRO A 178 -10.94 -2.21 3.69
C PRO A 178 -12.38 -2.40 3.18
N LEU A 179 -13.02 -1.37 2.60
CA LEU A 179 -14.47 -1.35 2.37
C LEU A 179 -14.94 -1.49 0.91
N GLN A 180 -14.06 -1.41 -0.11
CA GLN A 180 -14.43 -1.56 -1.54
C GLN A 180 -15.75 -0.85 -1.94
N VAL A 181 -16.05 0.34 -1.40
CA VAL A 181 -17.31 1.06 -1.72
C VAL A 181 -17.23 1.80 -3.06
N LEU A 182 -16.04 1.91 -3.68
CA LEU A 182 -15.90 2.53 -5.00
C LEU A 182 -15.08 1.64 -5.96
N PRO A 183 -15.71 0.99 -6.97
CA PRO A 183 -14.98 0.44 -8.09
C PRO A 183 -14.38 1.60 -8.88
N LEU A 184 -13.09 1.88 -8.68
CA LEU A 184 -12.36 2.72 -9.61
C LEU A 184 -12.22 1.91 -10.91
N PRO A 185 -12.76 2.40 -12.05
CA PRO A 185 -12.67 1.70 -13.31
C PRO A 185 -11.21 1.50 -13.68
N GLY A 186 -10.78 0.24 -13.65
CA GLY A 186 -9.47 -0.19 -14.11
C GLY A 186 -9.30 0.08 -15.60
N ARG A 187 -8.09 0.47 -15.98
CA ARG A 187 -7.56 0.35 -17.33
C ARG A 187 -6.51 -0.74 -17.32
#